data_AF-A0A1R1B034-F1
#
_entry.id   AF-A0A1R1B034-F1
#
_cell.length_a   1.000
_cell.length_b   1.000
_cell.length_c   1.000
_cell.angle_alpha   90.00
_cell.angle_beta   90.00
_cell.angle_gamma   90.00
#
_symmetry.space_group_name_H-M   'P 1'
#
loop_
_entity.id
_entity.type
_entity.pdbx_description
1 polymer ?
#
loop_
_entity_poly.entity_id
_entity_poly.type
_entity_poly.pdbx_seq_one_letter_code
_entity_poly.pdbx_strand_id
1 'polypeptide(L)'
;MSKVVGGICTIDSVCPTKMACVGCGAKVPRPEFREEITAFYNWADESEKRFEQLGLPLEAKKMKIAKNRAKHELREIQLIEKSQKDETYAPEIRISSNK
;
A
#
# COMPACT_ATOMS: atom_id res chain seq x y z
N MET A 1 -12.21 -11.89 -9.68
CA MET A 1 -11.31 -11.05 -8.86
C MET A 1 -11.36 -11.55 -7.44
N SER A 2 -10.20 -11.64 -6.76
CA SER A 2 -10.09 -12.29 -5.44
C SER A 2 -9.60 -11.31 -4.39
N LYS A 3 -10.23 -11.30 -3.21
CA LYS A 3 -9.73 -10.53 -2.05
C LYS A 3 -8.40 -11.12 -1.57
N VAL A 4 -7.42 -10.26 -1.40
CA VAL A 4 -6.11 -10.56 -0.80
C VAL A 4 -5.79 -9.49 0.25
N VAL A 5 -4.68 -9.64 0.98
CA VAL A 5 -4.27 -8.66 2.00
C VAL A 5 -4.23 -7.25 1.42
N GLY A 6 -5.07 -6.37 1.96
CA GLY A 6 -5.09 -4.95 1.62
C GLY A 6 -5.76 -4.57 0.29
N GLY A 7 -6.35 -5.51 -0.45
CA GLY A 7 -6.88 -5.18 -1.77
C GLY A 7 -7.48 -6.32 -2.57
N ILE A 8 -7.63 -6.08 -3.87
CA ILE A 8 -8.20 -7.02 -4.83
C ILE A 8 -7.14 -7.40 -5.85
N CYS A 9 -6.90 -8.70 -6.01
CA CYS A 9 -6.05 -9.24 -7.07
C CYS A 9 -6.81 -9.25 -8.41
N THR A 10 -6.19 -8.70 -9.45
CA THR A 10 -6.77 -8.64 -10.81
C THR A 10 -6.21 -9.72 -11.75
N ILE A 11 -5.24 -10.52 -11.31
CA ILE A 11 -4.72 -11.65 -12.08
C ILE A 11 -5.81 -12.73 -12.20
N ASP A 12 -6.05 -13.19 -13.43
CA ASP A 12 -7.00 -14.25 -13.79
C ASP A 12 -6.34 -15.62 -14.04
N SER A 13 -5.03 -15.68 -13.86
CA SER A 13 -4.17 -16.86 -14.05
C SER A 13 -3.42 -17.24 -12.76
N VAL A 14 -2.60 -18.29 -12.83
CA VAL A 14 -1.74 -18.73 -11.71
C VAL A 14 -0.78 -17.60 -11.34
N CYS A 15 -0.71 -17.26 -10.04
CA CYS A 15 0.08 -16.13 -9.56
C CYS A 15 1.57 -16.27 -9.93
N PRO A 16 2.14 -15.34 -10.74
CA PRO A 16 3.54 -15.41 -11.16
C PRO A 16 4.52 -15.02 -10.05
N THR A 17 4.04 -14.37 -8.98
CA THR A 17 4.85 -13.86 -7.87
C THR A 17 4.71 -14.68 -6.59
N LYS A 18 4.20 -15.92 -6.68
CA LYS A 18 4.06 -16.85 -5.56
C LYS A 18 3.27 -16.27 -4.38
N MET A 19 2.15 -15.61 -4.68
CA MET A 19 1.23 -15.03 -3.69
C MET A 19 1.86 -13.98 -2.76
N ALA A 20 2.89 -13.25 -3.21
CA ALA A 20 3.55 -12.22 -2.42
C ALA A 20 2.66 -10.99 -2.11
N CYS A 21 1.48 -10.87 -2.74
CA CYS A 21 0.38 -9.90 -2.58
C CYS A 21 0.69 -8.44 -2.20
N VAL A 22 1.36 -8.17 -1.09
CA VAL A 22 1.82 -6.84 -0.67
C VAL A 22 3.03 -6.40 -1.51
N GLY A 23 2.89 -5.28 -2.22
CA GLY A 23 3.81 -4.75 -3.21
C GLY A 23 3.66 -5.35 -4.61
N CYS A 24 2.58 -6.09 -4.88
CA CYS A 24 2.33 -6.68 -6.19
C CYS A 24 1.59 -5.69 -7.11
N GLY A 25 2.15 -5.39 -8.29
CA GLY A 25 1.55 -4.43 -9.24
C GLY A 25 0.22 -4.85 -9.87
N ALA A 26 -0.18 -6.12 -9.73
CA ALA A 26 -1.48 -6.61 -10.19
C ALA A 26 -2.53 -6.63 -9.05
N LYS A 27 -2.18 -6.11 -7.87
CA LYS A 27 -3.14 -5.86 -6.79
C LYS A 27 -3.55 -4.40 -6.84
N VAL A 28 -4.85 -4.15 -6.72
CA VAL A 28 -5.38 -2.81 -6.47
C VAL A 28 -5.62 -2.68 -4.96
N PRO A 29 -4.84 -1.84 -4.23
CA PRO A 29 -5.13 -1.55 -2.83
C PRO A 29 -6.48 -0.87 -2.67
N ARG A 30 -7.12 -1.09 -1.53
CA ARG A 30 -8.46 -0.56 -1.25
C ARG A 30 -8.50 0.15 0.10
N PRO A 31 -9.07 1.37 0.20
CA PRO A 31 -9.17 2.10 1.47
C PRO A 31 -9.82 1.30 2.60
N GLU A 32 -10.85 0.51 2.30
CA GLU A 32 -11.56 -0.33 3.28
C GLU A 32 -10.69 -1.44 3.91
N PHE A 33 -9.55 -1.78 3.29
CA PHE A 33 -8.62 -2.79 3.80
C PHE A 33 -7.30 -2.16 4.30
N ARG A 34 -7.25 -0.84 4.51
CA ARG A 34 -6.06 -0.12 5.01
C ARG A 34 -5.46 -0.79 6.24
N GLU A 35 -6.29 -1.17 7.21
CA GLU A 35 -5.83 -1.77 8.46
C GLU A 35 -5.07 -3.09 8.27
N GLU A 36 -5.41 -3.87 7.23
CA GLU A 36 -4.68 -5.10 6.91
C GLU A 36 -3.23 -4.78 6.48
N ILE A 37 -3.02 -3.70 5.72
CA ILE A 37 -1.69 -3.25 5.29
C ILE A 37 -0.95 -2.60 6.46
N THR A 38 -1.64 -1.83 7.31
CA THR A 38 -1.06 -1.27 8.54
C THR A 38 -0.54 -2.38 9.46
N ALA A 39 -1.34 -3.44 9.68
CA ALA A 39 -0.92 -4.60 10.48
C ALA A 39 0.30 -5.30 9.86
N PHE A 40 0.32 -5.49 8.54
CA PHE A 40 1.46 -6.05 7.83
C PHE A 40 2.72 -5.17 7.97
N TYR A 41 2.58 -3.85 7.88
CA TYR A 41 3.67 -2.90 8.07
C TYR A 41 4.27 -3.03 9.47
N ASN A 42 3.43 -3.04 10.51
CA ASN A 42 3.85 -3.14 11.91
C ASN A 42 4.58 -4.46 12.16
N TRP A 43 4.02 -5.58 11.66
CA TRP A 43 4.68 -6.89 11.73
C TRP A 43 6.06 -6.87 11.09
N ALA A 44 6.19 -6.28 9.90
CA ALA A 44 7.47 -6.19 9.20
C ALA A 44 8.48 -5.29 9.94
N ASP A 45 8.05 -4.18 10.53
CA ASP A 45 8.91 -3.28 11.31
C ASP A 45 9.43 -3.92 12.60
N GLU A 46 8.56 -4.59 13.34
CA GLU A 46 8.93 -5.34 14.55
C GLU A 46 9.87 -6.51 14.21
N SER A 47 9.59 -7.23 13.12
CA SER A 47 10.40 -8.35 12.67
C SER A 47 11.79 -7.90 12.19
N GLU A 48 11.89 -6.76 11.49
CA GLU A 48 13.18 -6.17 11.10
C GLU A 48 14.06 -5.92 12.34
N LYS A 49 13.53 -5.21 13.35
CA LYS A 49 14.26 -4.92 14.60
C LYS A 49 14.68 -6.19 15.32
N ARG A 50 13.79 -7.20 15.38
CA ARG A 50 14.10 -8.49 16.01
C ARG A 50 15.24 -9.21 15.28
N PHE A 51 15.24 -9.25 13.95
CA PHE A 51 16.30 -9.91 13.19
C PHE A 51 17.64 -9.18 13.26
N GLU A 52 17.63 -7.85 13.37
CA GLU A 52 18.85 -7.07 13.65
C GLU A 52 19.45 -7.45 15.01
N GLN A 53 18.63 -7.53 16.06
CA GLN A 53 19.09 -7.94 17.41
C GLN A 53 19.63 -9.37 17.45
N LEU A 54 19.11 -10.27 16.62
CA LEU A 54 19.57 -11.66 16.52
C LEU A 54 20.81 -11.83 15.62
N GLY A 55 21.33 -10.77 15.01
CA GLY A 55 22.46 -10.86 14.09
C GLY A 55 22.12 -11.58 12.77
N LEU A 56 20.87 -11.48 12.31
CA LEU A 56 20.36 -12.09 11.08
C LEU A 56 20.12 -11.04 9.98
N PRO A 57 21.17 -10.46 9.37
CA PRO A 57 21.05 -9.30 8.49
C PRO A 57 20.25 -9.56 7.20
N LEU A 58 20.28 -10.79 6.69
CA LEU A 58 19.49 -11.16 5.51
C LEU A 58 17.99 -11.16 5.81
N GLU A 59 17.58 -11.69 6.97
CA GLU A 59 16.18 -11.70 7.38
C GLU A 59 15.69 -10.28 7.70
N ALA A 60 16.51 -9.46 8.37
CA ALA A 60 16.23 -8.04 8.57
C ALA A 60 16.01 -7.32 7.23
N LYS A 61 16.88 -7.57 6.23
CA LYS A 61 16.74 -6.98 4.88
C LYS A 61 15.45 -7.40 4.18
N LYS A 62 15.02 -8.66 4.32
CA LYS A 62 13.73 -9.13 3.76
C LYS A 62 12.55 -8.38 4.41
N MET A 63 12.58 -8.22 5.74
CA MET A 63 11.55 -7.47 6.47
C MET A 63 11.52 -6.00 6.08
N LYS A 64 12.69 -5.37 5.90
CA LYS A 64 12.80 -4.01 5.36
C LYS A 64 12.13 -3.85 4.00
N ILE A 65 12.31 -4.82 3.10
CA ILE A 65 11.64 -4.83 1.79
C ILE A 65 10.12 -4.97 1.96
N ALA A 66 9.66 -5.89 2.82
CA ALA A 66 8.23 -6.07 3.12
C ALA A 66 7.60 -4.78 3.68
N LYS A 67 8.28 -4.14 4.65
CA LYS A 67 7.89 -2.86 5.25
C LYS A 67 7.76 -1.76 4.21
N ASN A 68 8.73 -1.64 3.31
CA ASN A 68 8.71 -0.63 2.24
C ASN A 68 7.55 -0.86 1.24
N ARG A 69 7.26 -2.12 0.90
CA ARG A 69 6.11 -2.47 0.04
C ARG A 69 4.79 -2.04 0.67
N ALA A 70 4.58 -2.37 1.95
CA ALA A 70 3.39 -1.94 2.68
C ALA A 70 3.27 -0.42 2.77
N LYS A 71 4.39 0.27 3.03
CA LYS A 71 4.44 1.74 3.04
C LYS A 71 4.03 2.33 1.69
N HIS A 72 4.40 1.72 0.58
CA HIS A 72 4.02 2.19 -0.76
C HIS A 72 2.51 2.05 -0.98
N GLU A 73 1.94 0.91 -0.63
CA GLU A 73 0.49 0.70 -0.77
C GLU A 73 -0.33 1.62 0.14
N LEU A 74 0.14 1.92 1.35
CA LEU A 74 -0.52 2.93 2.20
C LEU A 74 -0.52 4.31 1.54
N ARG A 75 0.54 4.69 0.81
CA ARG A 75 0.54 5.93 0.02
C ARG A 75 -0.40 5.85 -1.18
N GLU A 76 -0.48 4.70 -1.84
CA GLU A 76 -1.44 4.49 -2.94
C GLU A 76 -2.88 4.65 -2.44
N ILE A 77 -3.21 4.09 -1.27
CA ILE A 77 -4.52 4.29 -0.63
C ILE A 77 -4.76 5.78 -0.33
N GLN A 78 -3.78 6.51 0.21
CA GLN A 78 -3.91 7.95 0.45
C GLN A 78 -4.21 8.72 -0.84
N LEU A 79 -3.58 8.34 -1.96
CA LEU A 79 -3.85 8.94 -3.28
C LEU A 79 -5.25 8.62 -3.79
N ILE A 80 -5.71 7.37 -3.61
CA ILE A 80 -7.08 6.95 -3.97
C ILE A 80 -8.11 7.78 -3.20
N GLU A 81 -7.95 7.91 -1.88
CA GLU A 81 -8.87 8.70 -1.06
C GLU A 81 -8.87 10.18 -1.45
N LYS A 82 -7.69 10.74 -1.80
CA LYS A 82 -7.61 12.11 -2.28
C LYS A 82 -8.37 12.27 -3.61
N SER A 83 -8.16 11.35 -4.55
CA SER A 83 -8.89 11.34 -5.83
C SER A 83 -10.40 11.29 -5.61
N GLN A 84 -10.88 10.43 -4.70
CA GLN A 84 -12.30 10.33 -4.36
C GLN A 84 -12.87 11.62 -3.77
N LYS A 85 -12.09 12.35 -2.96
CA LYS A 85 -12.50 13.67 -2.45
C LYS A 85 -12.57 14.69 -3.58
N ASP A 86 -11.57 14.70 -4.46
CA ASP A 86 -11.47 15.61 -5.60
C ASP A 86 -12.65 15.42 -6.58
N GLU A 87 -13.17 14.20 -6.76
CA GLU A 87 -14.37 13.92 -7.57
C GLU A 87 -15.62 14.70 -7.14
N THR A 88 -15.71 15.05 -5.85
CA THR A 88 -16.83 15.81 -5.28
C THR A 88 -16.52 17.28 -5.02
N TYR A 89 -15.29 17.70 -5.30
CA TYR A 89 -14.82 19.04 -4.97
C TYR A 89 -15.29 20.07 -6.01
N ALA A 90 -16.09 21.05 -5.57
CA ALA A 90 -16.48 22.20 -6.37
C ALA A 90 -15.48 23.36 -6.13
N PRO A 91 -14.66 23.77 -7.11
CA PRO A 91 -13.69 24.83 -6.91
C PRO A 91 -14.36 26.21 -6.84
N GLU A 92 -13.92 27.05 -5.91
CA GLU A 92 -14.23 28.48 -5.94
C GLU A 92 -13.41 29.17 -7.04
N ILE A 93 -14.08 29.57 -8.12
CA ILE A 93 -13.45 30.27 -9.23
C ILE A 93 -13.57 31.79 -8.99
N ARG A 94 -12.44 32.49 -8.87
CA ARG A 94 -12.38 33.96 -8.85
C ARG A 94 -11.79 34.46 -10.16
N ILE A 95 -12.60 35.14 -10.97
CA ILE A 95 -12.16 35.79 -12.22
C ILE A 95 -12.03 37.29 -11.93
N SER A 96 -10.81 37.82 -11.96
CA SER A 96 -10.56 39.26 -11.91
C SER A 96 -10.60 39.86 -13.32
N SER A 97 -11.64 40.61 -13.65
CA SER A 97 -11.62 41.51 -14.82
C SER A 97 -10.80 42.75 -14.48
N ASN A 98 -9.54 42.79 -14.91
CA ASN A 98 -8.84 44.07 -15.05
C ASN A 98 -9.45 44.80 -16.27
N LYS A 99 -10.01 45.98 -16.02
CA LYS A 99 -10.29 46.99 -17.05
C LYS A 99 -9.02 47.77 -17.36
#